data_AF-A0A7K1SQ13-F1
#
_entry.id   AF-A0A7K1SQ13-F1
#
_cell.length_a   1.000
_cell.length_b   1.000
_cell.length_c   1.000
_cell.angle_alpha   90.00
_cell.angle_beta   90.00
_cell.angle_gamma   90.00
#
_symmetry.space_group_name_H-M   'P 1'
#
loop_
_entity.id
_entity.type
_entity.pdbx_description
1 polymer ?
#
loop_
_entity_poly.entity_id
_entity_poly.type
_entity_poly.pdbx_seq_one_letter_code
_entity_poly.pdbx_strand_id
1 'polypeptide(L)'
;MDQQESIWIGPDKYIKWIEFDPSNEPKIEIDSRGPLYELYNIKDPLSQLWSKTETQCAVDCCGINAHRFWPEDIKKATQYLDKLTLLEQLNEVKKRLLDSNEQVVVYYRLNQLFEKSTFLALINYLLKEIERNLNLPN
;
A
#
# COMPACT_ATOMS: atom_id res chain seq x y z
N MET A 1 -1.44 25.71 9.35
CA MET A 1 -0.26 25.40 8.52
C MET A 1 -0.51 23.99 8.05
N ASP A 2 -1.21 23.89 6.92
CA ASP A 2 -1.76 22.63 6.41
C ASP A 2 -0.60 21.74 6.00
N GLN A 3 -0.26 20.77 6.83
CA GLN A 3 0.65 19.71 6.44
C GLN A 3 -0.11 18.87 5.42
N GLN A 4 0.15 19.13 4.15
CA GLN A 4 -0.30 18.28 3.06
C GLN A 4 0.25 16.88 3.30
N GLU A 5 -0.58 15.98 3.86
CA GLU A 5 -0.23 14.64 4.32
C GLU A 5 0.23 13.77 3.15
N SER A 6 1.49 13.88 2.73
CA SER A 6 1.99 13.16 1.56
C SER A 6 2.57 11.80 1.94
N ILE A 7 2.46 10.80 1.04
CA ILE A 7 3.10 9.50 1.26
C ILE A 7 4.55 9.58 0.80
N TRP A 8 5.49 9.58 1.73
CA TRP A 8 6.92 9.71 1.43
C TRP A 8 7.50 8.42 0.87
N ILE A 9 8.14 8.53 -0.31
CA ILE A 9 8.78 7.43 -1.05
C ILE A 9 10.29 7.65 -1.23
N GLY A 10 10.85 8.59 -0.48
CA GLY A 10 12.26 8.94 -0.44
C GLY A 10 12.48 10.27 0.29
N PRO A 11 13.74 10.72 0.45
CA PRO A 11 14.06 11.96 1.17
C PRO A 11 13.38 13.21 0.61
N ASP A 12 13.29 13.31 -0.72
CA ASP A 12 12.70 14.46 -1.44
C ASP A 12 11.63 14.01 -2.45
N LYS A 13 11.04 12.83 -2.24
CA LYS A 13 10.05 12.25 -3.14
C LYS A 13 8.83 11.79 -2.37
N TYR A 14 7.66 12.15 -2.87
CA TYR A 14 6.40 11.79 -2.25
C TYR A 14 5.32 11.55 -3.31
N ILE A 15 4.32 10.76 -2.94
CA ILE A 15 3.05 10.66 -3.65
C ILE A 15 2.14 11.72 -3.05
N LYS A 16 1.62 12.59 -3.92
CA LYS A 16 0.70 13.65 -3.51
C LYS A 16 -0.58 13.02 -2.98
N TRP A 17 -0.99 13.46 -1.80
CA TRP A 17 -2.29 13.16 -1.25
C TRP A 17 -3.35 14.08 -1.83
N ILE A 18 -4.42 13.48 -2.31
CA ILE A 18 -5.59 14.21 -2.81
C ILE A 18 -6.64 14.18 -1.70
N GLU A 19 -7.07 15.35 -1.26
CA GLU A 19 -8.19 15.49 -0.33
C GLU A 19 -9.51 15.09 -1.01
N PHE A 20 -10.38 14.45 -0.25
CA PHE A 20 -11.69 13.97 -0.68
C PHE A 20 -12.65 14.03 0.51
N ASP A 21 -13.96 13.98 0.25
CA ASP A 21 -14.96 13.94 1.31
C ASP A 21 -15.39 12.49 1.58
N PRO A 22 -14.88 11.84 2.65
CA PRO A 22 -15.17 10.44 2.94
C PRO A 22 -16.64 10.22 3.32
N SER A 23 -17.42 11.25 3.66
CA SER A 23 -18.80 11.12 4.11
C SER A 23 -19.80 11.04 2.96
N ASN A 24 -19.43 11.56 1.78
CA ASN A 24 -20.33 11.73 0.64
C ASN A 24 -19.97 10.87 -0.57
N GLU A 25 -18.87 10.12 -0.52
CA GLU A 25 -18.39 9.30 -1.64
C GLU A 25 -18.55 7.78 -1.37
N PRO A 26 -19.02 7.01 -2.37
CA PRO A 26 -19.07 5.55 -2.30
C PRO A 26 -17.65 4.97 -2.25
N LYS A 27 -17.48 3.87 -1.50
CA LYS A 27 -16.18 3.37 -1.08
C LYS A 27 -15.94 1.93 -1.53
N ILE A 28 -14.79 1.69 -2.16
CA ILE A 28 -14.31 0.33 -2.41
C ILE A 28 -13.51 -0.17 -1.22
N GLU A 29 -13.90 -1.31 -0.67
CA GLU A 29 -13.08 -2.01 0.31
C GLU A 29 -12.15 -3.00 -0.40
N ILE A 30 -10.84 -2.78 -0.30
CA ILE A 30 -9.86 -3.59 -1.03
C ILE A 30 -9.43 -4.81 -0.21
N ASP A 31 -9.21 -4.66 1.09
CA ASP A 31 -8.76 -5.74 1.96
C ASP A 31 -9.86 -6.28 2.90
N SER A 32 -11.10 -5.79 2.75
CA SER A 32 -12.28 -6.35 3.40
C SER A 32 -12.51 -7.78 2.98
N ARG A 33 -12.09 -8.69 3.85
CA ARG A 33 -12.24 -10.12 3.68
C ARG A 33 -12.48 -10.65 5.09
N GLY A 34 -13.61 -11.33 5.27
CA GLY A 34 -14.21 -11.66 6.57
C GLY A 34 -13.32 -12.42 7.56
N PRO A 35 -13.85 -12.87 8.72
CA PRO A 35 -13.10 -13.21 9.93
C PRO A 35 -12.03 -14.33 9.81
N LEU A 36 -12.01 -15.09 8.72
CA LEU A 36 -11.00 -16.12 8.46
C LEU A 36 -9.80 -15.61 7.66
N TYR A 37 -9.90 -14.44 7.03
CA TYR A 37 -8.86 -13.89 6.16
C TYR A 37 -7.60 -13.50 6.93
N GLU A 38 -7.75 -12.92 8.13
CA GLU A 38 -6.64 -12.51 8.99
C GLU A 38 -5.72 -13.70 9.35
N LEU A 39 -6.27 -14.91 9.49
CA LEU A 39 -5.52 -16.11 9.86
C LEU A 39 -4.76 -16.76 8.70
N TYR A 40 -5.33 -16.75 7.48
CA TYR A 40 -4.69 -17.36 6.31
C TYR A 40 -3.65 -16.45 5.65
N ASN A 41 -3.81 -15.13 5.76
CA ASN A 41 -3.00 -14.17 5.00
C ASN A 41 -1.82 -13.52 5.73
N ILE A 42 -1.61 -13.74 7.04
CA ILE A 42 -0.34 -13.29 7.69
C ILE A 42 0.90 -13.78 6.94
N LYS A 43 0.80 -14.93 6.25
CA LYS A 43 1.89 -15.53 5.48
C LYS A 43 1.94 -15.09 4.02
N ASP A 44 0.92 -14.43 3.48
CA ASP A 44 0.95 -14.04 2.08
C ASP A 44 1.96 -12.89 1.84
N PRO A 45 2.62 -12.83 0.68
CA PRO A 45 3.68 -11.85 0.44
C PRO A 45 3.24 -10.38 0.57
N LEU A 46 2.04 -10.01 0.10
CA LEU A 46 1.53 -8.64 0.21
C LEU A 46 1.29 -8.25 1.66
N SER A 47 0.71 -9.15 2.46
CA SER A 47 0.61 -8.97 3.90
C SER A 47 1.98 -8.77 4.55
N GLN A 48 2.94 -9.64 4.24
CA GLN A 48 4.29 -9.52 4.80
C GLN A 48 4.99 -8.23 4.37
N LEU A 49 4.75 -7.72 3.16
CA LEU A 49 5.28 -6.43 2.71
C LEU A 49 4.80 -5.31 3.64
N TRP A 50 3.50 -5.26 3.95
CA TRP A 50 2.95 -4.24 4.86
C TRP A 50 3.60 -4.32 6.24
N SER A 51 3.68 -5.51 6.84
CA SER A 51 4.32 -5.67 8.15
C SER A 51 5.82 -5.35 8.15
N LYS A 52 6.53 -5.59 7.04
CA LYS A 52 7.98 -5.34 6.95
C LYS A 52 8.32 -3.88 6.63
N THR A 53 7.36 -3.11 6.13
CA THR A 53 7.51 -1.67 5.85
C THR A 53 7.04 -0.79 7.00
N GLU A 54 6.31 -1.35 7.97
CA GLU A 54 5.93 -0.68 9.20
C GLU A 54 7.17 -0.28 10.02
N THR A 55 7.12 0.93 10.58
CA THR A 55 8.18 1.53 11.37
C THR A 55 7.88 1.38 12.87
N GLN A 56 8.40 2.27 13.71
CA GLN A 56 8.16 2.22 15.15
C GLN A 56 6.77 2.75 15.55
N CYS A 57 6.09 3.48 14.67
CA CYS A 57 4.69 3.85 14.93
C CYS A 57 3.78 2.70 14.52
N ALA A 58 2.82 2.34 15.38
CA ALA A 58 1.80 1.36 15.05
C ALA A 58 0.85 1.91 13.98
N VAL A 59 0.45 1.07 13.03
CA VAL A 59 -0.52 1.43 11.98
C VAL A 59 -1.87 1.90 12.55
N ASP A 60 -2.29 1.35 13.68
CA ASP A 60 -3.52 1.79 14.36
C ASP A 60 -3.48 3.27 14.80
N CYS A 61 -2.28 3.84 14.96
CA CYS A 61 -2.09 5.23 15.35
C CYS A 61 -1.69 6.15 14.20
N CYS A 62 -0.77 5.71 13.33
CA CYS A 62 -0.22 6.55 12.24
C CYS A 62 -0.78 6.22 10.86
N GLY A 63 -1.63 5.19 10.73
CA GLY A 63 -2.16 4.74 9.45
C GLY A 63 -1.05 4.47 8.44
N ILE A 64 -1.20 5.01 7.24
CA ILE A 64 -0.19 4.90 6.17
C ILE A 64 1.17 5.53 6.55
N ASN A 65 1.18 6.53 7.44
CA ASN A 65 2.41 7.19 7.88
C ASN A 65 3.24 6.33 8.85
N ALA A 66 2.69 5.19 9.32
CA ALA A 66 3.47 4.18 10.02
C ALA A 66 4.48 3.48 9.11
N HIS A 67 4.30 3.53 7.79
CA HIS A 67 5.12 2.81 6.84
C HIS A 67 6.23 3.67 6.24
N ARG A 68 7.35 3.03 5.91
CA ARG A 68 8.45 3.64 5.15
C ARG A 68 8.58 2.97 3.79
N PHE A 69 8.26 3.74 2.75
CA PHE A 69 8.26 3.27 1.37
C PHE A 69 9.47 3.76 0.57
N TRP A 70 10.65 3.84 1.16
CA TRP A 70 11.86 4.19 0.41
C TRP A 70 12.36 2.97 -0.37
N PRO A 71 13.05 3.13 -1.51
CA PRO A 71 13.49 2.01 -2.34
C PRO A 71 14.31 0.94 -1.59
N GLU A 72 15.20 1.36 -0.70
CA GLU A 72 16.03 0.50 0.14
C GLU A 72 15.23 -0.29 1.17
N ASP A 73 14.20 0.33 1.75
CA ASP A 73 13.31 -0.31 2.72
C ASP A 73 12.40 -1.31 2.02
N ILE A 74 11.91 -0.99 0.81
CA ILE A 74 11.17 -1.92 -0.05
C ILE A 74 12.07 -3.09 -0.46
N LYS A 75 13.32 -2.84 -0.85
CA LYS A 75 14.29 -3.90 -1.18
C LYS A 75 14.50 -4.82 0.01
N LYS A 76 14.71 -4.27 1.21
CA LYS A 76 14.89 -5.04 2.44
C LYS A 76 13.63 -5.83 2.81
N ALA A 77 12.45 -5.21 2.74
CA ALA A 77 11.16 -5.82 3.05
C ALA A 77 10.85 -6.99 2.11
N THR A 78 11.28 -6.91 0.85
CA THR A 78 10.97 -7.90 -0.18
C THR A 78 12.09 -8.93 -0.40
N GLN A 79 13.21 -8.81 0.31
CA GLN A 79 14.40 -9.65 0.14
C GLN A 79 14.07 -11.15 0.21
N TYR A 80 13.23 -11.55 1.18
CA TYR A 80 12.87 -12.94 1.47
C TYR A 80 11.43 -13.30 1.10
N LEU A 81 10.74 -12.42 0.38
CA LEU A 81 9.38 -12.68 -0.08
C LEU A 81 9.40 -13.36 -1.44
N ASP A 82 8.36 -14.13 -1.73
CA ASP A 82 8.05 -14.54 -3.10
C ASP A 82 7.62 -13.29 -3.89
N LYS A 83 8.59 -12.71 -4.62
CA LYS A 83 8.39 -11.47 -5.36
C LYS A 83 7.43 -11.66 -6.54
N LEU A 84 7.33 -12.85 -7.13
CA LEU A 84 6.41 -13.09 -8.24
C LEU A 84 4.97 -13.08 -7.73
N THR A 85 4.68 -13.84 -6.67
CA THR A 85 3.35 -13.81 -6.03
C THR A 85 3.02 -12.41 -5.49
N LEU A 86 3.99 -11.69 -4.93
CA LEU A 86 3.78 -10.31 -4.48
C LEU A 86 3.34 -9.38 -5.64
N LEU A 87 4.00 -9.47 -6.80
CA LEU A 87 3.64 -8.69 -7.99
C LEU A 87 2.25 -9.07 -8.51
N GLU A 88 1.90 -10.36 -8.51
CA GLU A 88 0.56 -10.82 -8.88
C GLU A 88 -0.52 -10.22 -7.97
N GLN A 89 -0.31 -10.28 -6.65
CA GLN A 89 -1.24 -9.73 -5.66
C GLN A 89 -1.39 -8.21 -5.78
N LEU A 90 -0.30 -7.47 -6.00
CA LEU A 90 -0.35 -6.03 -6.25
C LEU A 90 -1.08 -5.69 -7.56
N ASN A 91 -0.89 -6.50 -8.61
CA ASN A 91 -1.65 -6.34 -9.86
C ASN A 91 -3.14 -6.66 -9.70
N GLU A 92 -3.51 -7.63 -8.86
CA GLU A 92 -4.91 -7.90 -8.52
C GLU A 92 -5.54 -6.69 -7.80
N VAL A 93 -4.85 -6.09 -6.83
CA VAL A 93 -5.29 -4.86 -6.16
C VAL A 93 -5.46 -3.72 -7.17
N LYS A 94 -4.46 -3.50 -8.03
CA LYS A 94 -4.53 -2.49 -9.10
C LYS A 94 -5.72 -2.71 -10.02
N LYS A 95 -5.95 -3.95 -10.45
CA LYS A 95 -7.06 -4.31 -11.32
C LYS A 95 -8.41 -4.01 -10.65
N ARG A 96 -8.60 -4.43 -9.39
CA ARG A 96 -9.83 -4.14 -8.62
C ARG A 96 -10.10 -2.65 -8.50
N LEU A 97 -9.06 -1.85 -8.30
CA LEU A 97 -9.18 -0.39 -8.28
C LEU A 97 -9.64 0.14 -9.64
N LEU A 98 -8.99 -0.28 -10.74
CA LEU A 98 -9.32 0.18 -12.09
C LEU A 98 -10.74 -0.22 -12.53
N ASP A 99 -11.19 -1.42 -12.15
CA ASP A 99 -12.51 -1.97 -12.50
C ASP A 99 -13.66 -1.32 -11.70
N SER A 100 -13.37 -0.70 -10.54
CA SER A 100 -14.38 -0.03 -9.71
C SER A 100 -14.65 1.41 -10.17
N ASN A 101 -15.89 1.86 -10.07
CA ASN A 101 -16.27 3.27 -10.28
C ASN A 101 -16.13 4.13 -9.02
N GLU A 102 -15.83 3.51 -7.87
CA GLU A 102 -15.70 4.19 -6.58
C GLU A 102 -14.41 5.01 -6.53
N GLN A 103 -14.49 6.19 -5.90
CA GLN A 103 -13.39 7.15 -5.84
C GLN A 103 -12.64 7.09 -4.51
N VAL A 104 -13.24 6.50 -3.47
CA VAL A 104 -12.61 6.33 -2.16
C VAL A 104 -12.26 4.87 -1.95
N VAL A 105 -11.04 4.62 -1.50
CA VAL A 105 -10.52 3.30 -1.18
C VAL A 105 -10.41 3.15 0.33
N VAL A 106 -11.00 2.08 0.85
CA VAL A 106 -10.81 1.63 2.23
C VAL A 106 -9.78 0.52 2.22
N TYR A 107 -8.73 0.69 3.02
CA TYR A 107 -7.75 -0.36 3.27
C TYR A 107 -7.54 -0.49 4.80
N TYR A 108 -8.24 -1.44 5.39
CA TYR A 108 -8.32 -1.65 6.84
C TYR A 108 -6.95 -1.88 7.47
N ARG A 109 -6.10 -2.69 6.87
CA ARG A 109 -4.74 -2.97 7.35
C ARG A 109 -3.83 -1.76 7.35
N LEU A 110 -4.09 -0.77 6.50
CA LEU A 110 -3.34 0.49 6.47
C LEU A 110 -4.02 1.54 7.37
N ASN A 111 -5.15 1.19 7.98
CA ASN A 111 -5.99 2.05 8.82
C ASN A 111 -6.23 3.43 8.16
N GLN A 112 -6.56 3.42 6.86
CA GLN A 112 -6.57 4.64 6.07
C GLN A 112 -7.61 4.58 4.94
N LEU A 113 -8.24 5.74 4.71
CA LEU A 113 -9.01 6.02 3.51
C LEU A 113 -8.13 6.78 2.52
N PHE A 114 -8.23 6.45 1.24
CA PHE A 114 -7.50 7.11 0.17
C PHE A 114 -8.44 7.55 -0.93
N GLU A 115 -8.12 8.67 -1.58
CA GLU A 115 -8.59 8.90 -2.94
C GLU A 115 -7.96 7.85 -3.87
N LYS A 116 -8.75 7.32 -4.80
CA LYS A 116 -8.39 6.17 -5.64
C LYS A 116 -7.12 6.39 -6.45
N SER A 117 -6.93 7.57 -7.04
CA SER A 117 -5.72 7.88 -7.81
C SER A 117 -4.47 7.96 -6.93
N THR A 118 -4.61 8.45 -5.69
CA THR A 118 -3.55 8.46 -4.67
C THR A 118 -3.12 7.03 -4.33
N PHE A 119 -4.08 6.15 -4.07
CA PHE A 119 -3.77 4.75 -3.76
C PHE A 119 -3.22 4.00 -4.97
N LEU A 120 -3.76 4.24 -6.18
CA LEU A 120 -3.21 3.70 -7.43
C LEU A 120 -1.75 4.13 -7.65
N ALA A 121 -1.40 5.38 -7.32
CA ALA A 121 -0.03 5.86 -7.42
C ALA A 121 0.91 5.07 -6.49
N LEU A 122 0.47 4.77 -5.25
CA LEU A 122 1.21 3.92 -4.32
C LEU A 122 1.41 2.50 -4.87
N ILE A 123 0.34 1.86 -5.37
CA ILE A 123 0.43 0.51 -5.92
C ILE A 123 1.36 0.45 -7.15
N ASN A 124 1.26 1.43 -8.06
CA ASN A 124 2.15 1.52 -9.22
C ASN A 124 3.61 1.73 -8.81
N TYR A 125 3.86 2.54 -7.78
CA TYR A 125 5.20 2.76 -7.25
C TYR A 125 5.79 1.46 -6.68
N LEU A 126 5.04 0.74 -5.85
CA LEU A 126 5.48 -0.53 -5.26
C LEU A 126 5.79 -1.58 -6.34
N LEU A 127 4.91 -1.75 -7.34
CA LEU A 127 5.14 -2.64 -8.48
C LEU A 127 6.48 -2.33 -9.16
N LYS A 128 6.74 -1.06 -9.48
CA LYS A 128 7.96 -0.62 -10.14
C LYS A 128 9.22 -0.91 -9.32
N GLU A 129 9.21 -0.61 -8.02
CA GLU A 129 10.39 -0.87 -7.17
C GLU A 129 10.64 -2.37 -6.96
N ILE A 130 9.58 -3.18 -6.87
CA ILE A 130 9.71 -4.65 -6.74
C ILE A 130 10.24 -5.27 -8.04
N GLU A 131 9.73 -4.84 -9.20
CA GLU A 131 10.24 -5.25 -10.52
C GLU A 131 11.71 -4.85 -10.70
N ARG A 132 12.09 -3.66 -10.24
CA ARG A 132 13.50 -3.23 -10.26
C ARG A 132 14.36 -4.16 -9.41
N ASN A 133 13.90 -4.57 -8.23
CA ASN A 133 14.62 -5.47 -7.34
C ASN A 133 14.76 -6.91 -7.90
N LEU A 134 13.88 -7.35 -8.80
CA LEU A 134 14.04 -8.62 -9.52
C LEU A 134 15.18 -8.58 -10.54
N ASN A 135 15.46 -7.41 -11.11
CA ASN A 135 16.44 -7.22 -12.17
C ASN A 135 17.84 -6.83 -11.66
N LEU A 136 18.02 -6.69 -10.33
CA LEU A 136 19.31 -6.37 -9.71
C LEU A 136 19.97 -7.66 -9.20
N PRO A 137 21.28 -7.89 -9.47
CA PRO A 137 22.00 -8.98 -8.82
C PRO A 137 22.05 -8.73 -7.30
N ASN A 138 21.82 -9.80 -6.53
CA ASN A 138 21.87 -9.80 -5.06
C ASN A 138 23.28 -9.51 -4.52
#